data_AF-A0A970Q426-F1
#
_entry.id   AF-A0A970Q426-F1
#
_cell.length_a   1.000
_cell.length_b   1.000
_cell.length_c   1.000
_cell.angle_alpha   90.00
_cell.angle_beta   90.00
_cell.angle_gamma   90.00
#
_symmetry.space_group_name_H-M   'P 1'
#
loop_
_entity.id
_entity.type
_entity.pdbx_description
1 polymer ?
#
loop_
_entity_poly.entity_id
_entity_poly.type
_entity_poly.pdbx_seq_one_letter_code
_entity_poly.pdbx_strand_id
1 'polypeptide(L)' 'MDEGIGIALKIEDGSSRAIEAVILELLKKLGLVSAAEYDRLKEGCKMKIENHRKEIIGEIKAAF' A
#
# COMPACT_ATOMS: atom_id res chain seq x y z
N MET A 1 24.19 15.37 -5.12
CA MET A 1 24.08 14.07 -4.44
C MET A 1 22.60 13.73 -4.47
N ASP A 2 22.22 12.80 -5.32
CA ASP A 2 20.87 12.26 -5.40
C ASP A 2 20.86 11.03 -4.48
N GLU A 3 20.84 11.28 -3.18
CA GLU A 3 20.82 10.19 -2.20
C GLU A 3 19.43 9.54 -2.29
N GLY A 4 19.36 8.45 -3.06
CA GLY A 4 18.13 7.70 -3.24
C GLY A 4 17.46 7.35 -1.90
N ILE A 5 16.13 7.24 -1.91
CA ILE A 5 15.36 7.03 -0.69
C ILE A 5 15.33 5.54 -0.33
N GLY A 6 15.84 5.22 0.86
CA GLY A 6 15.67 3.91 1.48
C GLY A 6 14.49 3.89 2.44
N ILE A 7 13.62 2.89 2.34
CA ILE A 7 12.48 2.68 3.24
C ILE A 7 12.62 1.32 3.92
N ALA A 8 12.61 1.31 5.25
CA ALA A 8 12.52 0.09 6.04
C ALA A 8 11.12 0.00 6.68
N LEU A 9 10.40 -1.10 6.41
CA LEU A 9 9.05 -1.34 6.93
C LEU A 9 9.07 -2.59 7.82
N LYS A 10 8.57 -2.45 9.06
CA LYS A 10 8.30 -3.58 9.95
C LYS A 10 6.80 -3.81 10.03
N ILE A 11 6.36 -5.05 9.80
CA ILE A 11 5.00 -5.50 10.06
C ILE A 11 5.04 -6.39 11.30
N GLU A 12 4.36 -5.98 12.37
CA GLU A 12 4.45 -6.65 13.67
C GLU A 12 3.76 -8.02 13.68
N ASP A 13 2.58 -8.13 13.07
CA ASP A 13 1.80 -9.38 12.99
C ASP A 13 2.29 -10.32 11.88
N GLY A 14 3.33 -9.91 11.14
CA GLY A 14 3.87 -10.64 10.00
C GLY A 14 2.96 -10.69 8.76
N SER A 15 1.83 -9.98 8.74
CA SER A 15 0.89 -10.05 7.62
C SER A 15 1.39 -9.29 6.40
N SER A 16 1.76 -10.01 5.34
CA SER A 16 2.17 -9.39 4.07
C SER A 16 1.07 -8.56 3.39
N ARG A 17 -0.20 -8.80 3.74
CA ARG A 17 -1.36 -8.09 3.17
C ARG A 17 -1.37 -6.60 3.46
N ALA A 18 -0.74 -6.16 4.55
CA ALA A 18 -0.64 -4.75 4.92
C ALA A 18 0.43 -3.99 4.11
N ILE A 19 1.42 -4.70 3.54
CA ILE A 19 2.59 -4.08 2.91
C ILE A 19 2.18 -3.17 1.75
N GLU A 20 1.32 -3.67 0.85
CA GLU A 20 0.90 -2.90 -0.34
C GLU A 20 0.16 -1.61 0.03
N ALA A 21 -0.74 -1.68 1.01
CA ALA A 21 -1.48 -0.52 1.48
C ALA A 21 -0.58 0.52 2.16
N VAL A 22 0.39 0.07 2.97
CA VAL A 22 1.32 0.95 3.66
C VAL A 22 2.29 1.62 2.69
N ILE A 23 2.88 0.87 1.75
CA ILE A 23 3.84 1.42 0.78
C ILE A 23 3.16 2.43 -0.14
N LEU A 24 1.96 2.13 -0.65
CA LEU A 24 1.24 3.04 -1.55
C LEU A 24 0.95 4.40 -0.88
N GLU A 25 0.45 4.39 0.36
CA GLU A 25 0.18 5.62 1.11
C GLU A 25 1.47 6.33 1.52
N LEU A 26 2.55 5.60 1.83
CA LEU A 26 3.83 6.20 2.18
C LEU A 26 4.45 6.94 0.98
N LEU A 27 4.41 6.35 -0.21
CA LEU A 27 4.89 7.00 -1.44
C LEU A 27 4.14 8.32 -1.70
N LYS A 28 2.82 8.31 -1.50
CA LYS A 28 1.99 9.51 -1.63
C LYS A 28 2.33 10.57 -0.58
N LYS A 29 2.45 10.18 0.68
CA LYS A 29 2.78 11.12 1.78
C LYS A 29 4.17 11.74 1.64
N LEU A 30 5.14 10.98 1.13
CA LEU A 30 6.49 11.46 0.87
C LEU A 30 6.59 12.28 -0.43
N GLY A 31 5.51 12.41 -1.20
CA GLY A 31 5.50 13.15 -2.47
C GLY A 31 6.33 12.47 -3.57
N LEU A 32 6.53 11.15 -3.48
CA LEU A 32 7.37 10.37 -4.39
C LEU A 32 6.61 9.86 -5.62
N VAL A 33 5.29 10.01 -5.62
CA VAL A 33 4.41 9.69 -6.73
C VAL A 33 3.43 10.83 -6.96
N SER A 34 3.16 11.13 -8.22
CA SER A 34 2.06 12.00 -8.63
C SER A 34 0.71 11.32 -8.37
N ALA A 35 -0.38 12.10 -8.41
CA ALA A 35 -1.74 11.55 -8.30
C ALA A 35 -2.04 10.50 -9.38
N ALA A 36 -1.61 10.74 -10.62
CA ALA A 36 -1.78 9.80 -11.72
C ALA A 36 -0.98 8.50 -11.53
N GLU A 37 0.24 8.58 -10.98
CA GLU A 37 1.03 7.40 -10.64
C GLU A 37 0.43 6.62 -9.48
N TYR A 38 -0.05 7.32 -8.45
CA TYR A 38 -0.75 6.71 -7.34
C TYR A 38 -1.98 5.93 -7.81
N ASP A 39 -2.82 6.50 -8.67
CA ASP A 39 -4.02 5.83 -9.19
C ASP A 39 -3.66 4.57 -10.00
N ARG A 40 -2.62 4.65 -10.85
CA ARG A 40 -2.12 3.47 -11.59
C ARG A 40 -1.57 2.38 -10.68
N LEU A 41 -0.81 2.75 -9.64
CA LEU A 41 -0.27 1.79 -8.68
C LEU A 41 -1.39 1.14 -7.85
N LYS A 42 -2.40 1.93 -7.47
CA LYS A 42 -3.55 1.47 -6.69
C LYS A 42 -4.31 0.35 -7.37
N GLU A 43 -4.43 0.36 -8.70
CA GLU A 43 -5.09 -0.72 -9.46
C GLU A 43 -4.38 -2.08 -9.32
N GLY A 44 -3.05 -2.07 -9.12
CA GLY A 44 -2.25 -3.27 -8.90
C GLY A 44 -2.24 -3.78 -7.46
N CYS A 45 -2.69 -2.96 -6.50
CA CYS A 45 -2.68 -3.31 -5.08
C CYS A 45 -3.93 -4.09 -4.64
N LYS A 46 -3.73 -5.22 -3.97
CA LYS A 46 -4.77 -6.04 -3.34
C LYS A 46 -5.20 -5.45 -1.99
N MET A 47 -5.90 -4.32 -2.06
CA MET A 47 -6.47 -3.68 -0.88
C MET A 47 -7.79 -4.33 -0.43
N LYS A 48 -8.49 -5.04 -1.33
CA LYS A 48 -9.77 -5.70 -1.03
C LYS A 48 -9.55 -7.04 -0.35
N ILE A 49 -10.33 -7.30 0.70
CA ILE A 49 -10.37 -8.60 1.37
C ILE A 49 -11.55 -9.37 0.80
N GLU A 50 -11.26 -10.50 0.18
CA GLU A 50 -12.27 -11.42 -0.36
C GLU A 50 -12.41 -12.65 0.54
N ASN A 51 -13.65 -13.12 0.71
CA ASN A 51 -13.91 -14.41 1.35
C ASN A 51 -13.74 -15.57 0.33
N HIS A 52 -13.94 -16.82 0.79
CA HIS A 52 -13.88 -18.00 -0.10
C HIS A 52 -14.90 -17.99 -1.25
N ARG A 53 -15.98 -17.19 -1.15
CA ARG A 53 -16.99 -17.00 -2.20
C ARG A 53 -16.68 -15.84 -3.15
N LYS A 54 -15.49 -15.20 -3.02
CA LYS A 54 -15.06 -14.01 -3.76
C LYS A 54 -15.90 -12.76 -3.47
N GLU A 55 -16.58 -12.72 -2.34
CA GLU A 55 -17.29 -11.53 -1.89
C GLU A 55 -16.31 -10.62 -1.15
N ILE A 56 -16.37 -9.33 -1.45
CA ILE A 56 -15.57 -8.31 -0.76
C ILE A 56 -16.15 -8.13 0.64
N ILE A 57 -15.39 -8.51 1.66
CA ILE A 57 -15.78 -8.42 3.07
C ILE A 57 -15.03 -7.31 3.83
N GLY A 58 -14.14 -6.58 3.15
CA GLY A 58 -13.40 -5.49 3.77
C GLY A 58 -12.34 -4.88 2.85
N GLU A 59 -11.63 -3.89 3.39
CA GLU A 59 -10.56 -3.16 2.72
C GLU A 59 -9.43 -2.86 3.71
N ILE A 60 -8.19 -3.05 3.27
CA ILE A 60 -6.98 -2.72 4.03
C ILE A 60 -6.60 -1.28 3.72
N LYS A 61 -6.43 -0.47 4.77
CA LYS A 61 -6.00 0.93 4.68
C LYS A 61 -4.87 1.19 5.65
N ALA A 62 -3.90 2.01 5.25
CA ALA A 62 -2.98 2.60 6.20
C ALA A 62 -3.75 3.58 7.10
N ALA A 63 -3.48 3.57 8.41
CA ALA A 63 -4.26 4.30 9.42
C ALA A 63 -3.57 5.57 9.94
N PHE A 64 -2.65 6.17 9.16
CA PHE A 64 -1.86 7.33 9.57
C PHE A 64 -1.96 8.49 8.60
#